data_AF-A0A933E8D5-F1
#
_entry.id   AF-A0A933E8D5-F1
#
_cell.length_a   1.000
_cell.length_b   1.000
_cell.length_c   1.000
_cell.angle_alpha   90.00
_cell.angle_beta   90.00
_cell.angle_gamma   90.00
#
_symmetry.space_group_name_H-M   'P 1'
#
loop_
_entity.id
_entity.type
_entity.pdbx_description
1 polymer ?
#
loop_
_entity_poly.entity_id
_entity_poly.type
_entity_poly.pdbx_seq_one_letter_code
_entity_poly.pdbx_strand_id
1 'polypeptide(L)'
;MDRDIARIFKQYVSPDALKALADGRQDTRSLTPSLVEFILVFVRADTPEQVSELMGRIVDVGAEHGALSHDLVSSLVVLAYGTHPTQSKSSSSRTTLVEALQQQFGSDLKIVHGAVNGHYGNIGSSTRMSFSFIIPRFDVALVALGRLGFGQVEEFEP
;
A
#
# COMPACT_ATOMS: atom_id res chain seq x y z
N MET A 1 1.99 20.75 -20.75
CA MET A 1 2.66 19.44 -20.58
C MET A 1 2.99 18.89 -21.96
N ASP A 2 4.21 18.41 -22.17
CA ASP A 2 4.62 17.85 -23.45
C ASP A 2 3.78 16.61 -23.82
N ARG A 3 3.40 16.45 -25.09
CA ARG A 3 2.52 15.36 -25.54
C ARG A 3 3.15 13.98 -25.31
N ASP A 4 4.47 13.92 -25.32
CA ASP A 4 5.22 12.69 -25.04
C ASP A 4 5.22 12.30 -23.56
N ILE A 5 5.24 13.29 -22.66
CA ILE A 5 5.13 13.05 -21.20
C ILE A 5 3.71 12.53 -20.88
N ALA A 6 2.67 13.15 -21.44
CA ALA A 6 1.29 12.72 -21.23
C ALA A 6 1.03 11.26 -21.65
N ARG A 7 1.71 10.80 -22.71
CA ARG A 7 1.60 9.43 -23.23
C ARG A 7 2.19 8.40 -22.28
N ILE A 8 3.28 8.73 -21.58
CA ILE A 8 3.95 7.85 -20.62
C ILE A 8 3.08 7.67 -19.36
N PHE A 9 2.50 8.75 -18.85
CA PHE A 9 1.71 8.71 -17.60
C PHE A 9 0.29 8.17 -17.74
N LYS A 10 -0.22 7.97 -18.97
CA LYS A 10 -1.59 7.52 -19.24
C LYS A 10 -1.95 6.16 -18.63
N GLN A 11 -0.95 5.31 -18.38
CA GLN A 11 -1.14 4.00 -17.77
C GLN A 11 -1.24 4.06 -16.23
N TYR A 12 -0.80 5.17 -15.63
CA TYR A 12 -0.65 5.32 -14.19
C TYR A 12 -1.56 6.40 -13.60
N VAL A 13 -2.08 7.30 -14.44
CA VAL A 13 -2.83 8.46 -14.02
C VAL A 13 -4.13 8.54 -14.83
N SER A 14 -5.27 8.72 -14.14
CA SER A 14 -6.56 8.88 -14.83
C SER A 14 -6.52 10.03 -15.85
N PRO A 15 -7.25 9.93 -16.98
CA PRO A 15 -7.28 10.99 -18.00
C PRO A 15 -7.65 12.37 -17.42
N ASP A 16 -8.56 12.40 -16.46
CA ASP A 16 -8.98 13.65 -15.81
C ASP A 16 -7.86 14.24 -14.94
N ALA A 17 -7.05 13.42 -14.28
CA ALA A 17 -5.92 13.89 -13.48
C ALA A 17 -4.78 14.40 -14.37
N LEU A 18 -4.54 13.78 -15.52
CA LEU A 18 -3.62 14.29 -16.54
C LEU A 18 -4.07 15.65 -17.09
N LYS A 19 -5.39 15.82 -17.31
CA LYS A 19 -5.97 17.08 -17.74
C LYS A 19 -5.83 18.16 -16.68
N ALA A 20 -6.12 17.84 -15.41
CA ALA A 20 -5.95 18.78 -14.31
C ALA A 20 -4.48 19.22 -14.15
N LEU A 21 -3.55 18.27 -14.21
CA LEU A 21 -2.10 18.56 -14.21
C LEU A 21 -1.69 19.45 -15.39
N ALA A 22 -2.20 19.17 -16.60
CA ALA A 22 -1.90 19.97 -17.78
C ALA A 22 -2.45 21.40 -17.68
N ASP A 23 -3.58 21.58 -17.00
CA ASP A 23 -4.25 22.87 -16.78
C ASP A 23 -3.68 23.63 -15.57
N GLY A 24 -2.64 23.10 -14.90
CA GLY A 24 -2.10 23.68 -13.67
C GLY A 24 -3.08 23.67 -12.49
N ARG A 25 -4.17 22.91 -12.61
CA ARG A 25 -5.15 22.70 -11.54
C ARG A 25 -4.64 21.55 -10.68
N GLN A 26 -4.27 21.84 -9.44
CA GLN A 26 -4.18 20.80 -8.43
C GLN A 26 -5.59 20.27 -8.24
N ASP A 27 -5.87 19.11 -8.84
CA ASP A 27 -7.07 18.36 -8.48
C ASP A 27 -6.84 17.84 -7.07
N THR A 28 -7.24 18.65 -6.08
CA THR A 28 -7.27 18.29 -4.65
C THR A 28 -8.38 17.28 -4.41
N ARG A 29 -8.47 16.25 -5.26
CA ARG A 29 -9.56 15.27 -5.28
C ARG A 29 -9.79 14.79 -3.87
N SER A 30 -11.02 15.03 -3.44
CA SER A 30 -11.60 14.46 -2.23
C SER A 30 -11.23 12.99 -2.12
N LEU A 31 -10.90 12.58 -0.91
CA LEU A 31 -10.77 11.18 -0.54
C LEU A 31 -11.90 10.35 -1.14
N THR A 32 -11.55 9.29 -1.86
CA THR A 32 -12.49 8.40 -2.53
C THR A 32 -12.82 7.23 -1.60
N PRO A 33 -14.09 7.01 -1.24
CA PRO A 33 -14.49 5.84 -0.46
C PRO A 33 -14.15 4.54 -1.19
N SER A 34 -13.63 3.57 -0.46
CA SER A 34 -13.30 2.25 -1.01
C SER A 34 -13.26 1.18 0.07
N LEU A 35 -13.38 -0.08 -0.35
CA LEU A 35 -12.96 -1.21 0.48
C LEU A 35 -11.43 -1.32 0.33
N VAL A 36 -10.70 -0.99 1.40
CA VAL A 36 -9.23 -1.05 1.43
C VAL A 36 -8.84 -2.38 2.04
N GLU A 37 -8.12 -3.19 1.28
CA GLU A 37 -7.50 -4.41 1.79
C GLU A 37 -6.04 -4.10 2.07
N PHE A 38 -5.68 -3.94 3.34
CA PHE A 38 -4.35 -3.52 3.76
C PHE A 38 -3.54 -4.70 4.27
N ILE A 39 -2.22 -4.60 4.13
CA ILE A 39 -1.25 -5.56 4.66
C ILE A 39 -0.09 -4.75 5.25
N LEU A 40 0.13 -4.91 6.55
CA LEU A 40 1.24 -4.33 7.29
C LEU A 40 2.28 -5.43 7.53
N VAL A 41 3.49 -5.23 7.02
CA VAL A 41 4.58 -6.20 7.14
C VAL A 41 5.73 -5.57 7.91
N PHE A 42 6.06 -6.11 9.08
CA PHE A 42 7.24 -5.69 9.83
C PHE A 42 8.38 -6.69 9.65
N VAL A 43 9.55 -6.22 9.23
CA VAL A 43 10.71 -7.06 8.90
C VAL A 43 11.69 -7.16 10.06
N ARG A 44 12.29 -8.35 10.25
CA ARG A 44 13.45 -8.57 11.10
C ARG A 44 14.71 -8.49 10.25
N ALA A 45 15.63 -7.63 10.63
CA ALA A 45 16.98 -7.59 10.06
C ALA A 45 17.94 -6.93 11.05
N ASP A 46 19.22 -7.28 10.95
CA ASP A 46 20.26 -6.83 11.87
C ASP A 46 20.98 -5.58 11.37
N THR A 47 20.91 -5.29 10.06
CA THR A 47 21.52 -4.10 9.46
C THR A 47 20.54 -3.32 8.58
N PRO A 48 20.76 -2.00 8.38
CA PRO A 48 19.96 -1.20 7.46
C PRO A 48 19.93 -1.73 6.03
N GLU A 49 21.03 -2.31 5.55
CA GLU A 49 21.14 -2.88 4.20
C GLU A 49 20.21 -4.09 4.06
N GLN A 50 20.20 -4.97 5.06
CA GLN A 50 19.30 -6.12 5.10
C GLN A 50 17.83 -5.68 5.18
N VAL A 51 17.52 -4.65 5.97
CA VAL A 51 16.17 -4.06 6.04
C VAL A 51 15.76 -3.59 4.64
N SER A 52 16.61 -2.81 3.97
CA SER A 52 16.33 -2.28 2.64
C SER A 52 16.13 -3.39 1.61
N GLU A 53 16.97 -4.42 1.62
CA GLU A 53 16.88 -5.55 0.69
C GLU A 53 15.58 -6.35 0.89
N LEU A 54 15.26 -6.70 2.14
CA LEU A 54 14.04 -7.44 2.47
C LEU A 54 12.78 -6.65 2.11
N MET A 55 12.75 -5.36 2.44
CA MET A 55 11.62 -4.50 2.09
C MET A 55 11.44 -4.40 0.58
N GLY A 56 12.52 -4.27 -0.19
CA GLY A 56 12.47 -4.30 -1.66
C GLY A 56 11.84 -5.58 -2.20
N ARG A 57 12.30 -6.73 -1.71
CA ARG A 57 11.76 -8.04 -2.12
C ARG A 57 10.29 -8.23 -1.76
N ILE A 58 9.84 -7.71 -0.61
CA ILE A 58 8.41 -7.75 -0.22
C ILE A 58 7.57 -6.89 -1.16
N VAL A 59 8.08 -5.71 -1.55
CA VAL A 59 7.40 -4.85 -2.53
C VAL A 59 7.28 -5.54 -3.88
N ASP A 60 8.34 -6.22 -4.34
CA ASP A 60 8.32 -6.96 -5.62
C ASP A 60 7.23 -8.05 -5.60
N VAL A 61 7.19 -8.88 -4.54
CA VAL A 61 6.15 -9.91 -4.37
C VAL A 61 4.76 -9.28 -4.29
N GLY A 62 4.62 -8.16 -3.58
CA GLY A 62 3.38 -7.39 -3.55
C GLY A 62 2.92 -6.98 -4.95
N ALA A 63 3.83 -6.44 -5.76
CA ALA A 63 3.54 -6.00 -7.12
C ALA A 63 3.18 -7.18 -8.05
N GLU A 64 3.85 -8.33 -7.92
CA GLU A 64 3.51 -9.57 -8.65
C GLU A 64 2.08 -10.05 -8.34
N HIS A 65 1.63 -9.86 -7.11
CA HIS A 65 0.25 -10.13 -6.68
C HIS A 65 -0.71 -8.95 -6.89
N GLY A 66 -0.27 -7.89 -7.57
CA GLY A 66 -1.07 -6.71 -7.91
C GLY A 66 -1.39 -5.77 -6.75
N ALA A 67 -0.72 -5.90 -5.60
CA ALA A 67 -0.81 -4.94 -4.50
C ALA A 67 -0.01 -3.67 -4.83
N LEU A 68 -0.41 -2.55 -4.24
CA LEU A 68 0.34 -1.30 -4.31
C LEU A 68 1.10 -1.06 -3.01
N SER A 69 2.38 -0.71 -3.13
CA SER A 69 3.17 -0.20 -2.00
C SER A 69 2.85 1.27 -1.77
N HIS A 70 2.41 1.60 -0.56
CA HIS A 70 2.04 2.96 -0.15
C HIS A 70 3.14 3.65 0.65
N ASP A 71 3.81 2.91 1.53
CA ASP A 71 4.86 3.48 2.36
C ASP A 71 5.88 2.42 2.80
N LEU A 72 7.10 2.90 3.03
CA LEU A 72 8.25 2.17 3.53
C LEU A 72 8.86 2.99 4.68
N VAL A 73 8.63 2.57 5.92
CA VAL A 73 9.02 3.33 7.11
C VAL A 73 9.82 2.45 8.06
N SER A 74 11.12 2.76 8.22
CA SER A 74 12.05 1.95 9.02
C SER A 74 12.05 0.48 8.57
N SER A 75 11.34 -0.39 9.27
CA SER A 75 11.23 -1.83 9.00
C SER A 75 9.79 -2.24 8.67
N LEU A 76 8.91 -1.27 8.38
CA LEU A 76 7.51 -1.48 8.06
C LEU A 76 7.27 -1.26 6.56
N VAL A 77 6.66 -2.25 5.91
CA VAL A 77 6.11 -2.14 4.55
C VAL A 77 4.60 -2.07 4.64
N VAL A 78 4.01 -1.10 3.95
CA VAL A 78 2.55 -0.91 3.86
C VAL A 78 2.09 -1.19 2.44
N LEU A 79 1.36 -2.29 2.26
CA LEU A 79 0.76 -2.68 0.99
C LEU A 79 -0.76 -2.56 1.05
N ALA A 80 -1.40 -2.30 -0.08
CA ALA A 80 -2.87 -2.31 -0.15
C ALA A 80 -3.45 -2.64 -1.53
N TYR A 81 -4.69 -3.12 -1.49
CA TYR A 81 -5.63 -3.19 -2.60
C TYR A 81 -6.80 -2.22 -2.41
N GLY A 82 -7.53 -1.97 -3.50
CA GLY A 82 -8.70 -1.08 -3.50
C GLY A 82 -8.35 0.41 -3.35
N THR A 83 -7.06 0.76 -3.56
CA THR A 83 -6.54 2.12 -3.40
C THR A 83 -6.18 2.78 -4.73
N HIS A 84 -6.56 2.16 -5.84
CA HIS A 84 -6.38 2.72 -7.17
C HIS A 84 -7.55 2.36 -8.10
N PRO A 85 -8.06 3.30 -8.93
CA PRO A 85 -9.26 3.09 -9.75
C PRO A 85 -9.16 1.92 -10.75
N THR A 86 -7.95 1.61 -11.22
CA THR A 86 -7.72 0.55 -12.22
C THR A 86 -7.36 -0.80 -11.61
N GLN A 87 -7.26 -0.89 -10.28
CA GLN A 87 -6.91 -2.14 -9.62
C GLN A 87 -8.10 -3.10 -9.68
N SER A 88 -7.88 -4.28 -10.24
CA SER A 88 -8.91 -5.33 -10.28
C SER A 88 -9.26 -5.77 -8.85
N LYS A 89 -10.55 -5.78 -8.53
CA LYS A 89 -11.08 -6.23 -7.24
C LYS A 89 -11.14 -7.76 -7.20
N SER A 90 -10.00 -8.41 -7.09
CA SER A 90 -9.95 -9.85 -6.85
C SER A 90 -9.99 -10.10 -5.35
N SER A 91 -11.11 -10.65 -4.85
CA SER A 91 -11.39 -10.87 -3.42
C SER A 91 -10.48 -11.90 -2.74
N SER A 92 -9.62 -12.60 -3.48
CA SER A 92 -8.63 -13.56 -2.96
C SER A 92 -7.19 -13.04 -3.01
N SER A 93 -6.95 -11.83 -3.52
CA SER A 93 -5.59 -11.33 -3.76
C SER A 93 -4.83 -11.03 -2.46
N ARG A 94 -5.51 -10.53 -1.42
CA ARG A 94 -4.86 -10.30 -0.10
C ARG A 94 -4.34 -11.58 0.51
N THR A 95 -5.19 -12.59 0.67
CA THR A 95 -4.83 -13.85 1.36
C THR A 95 -3.73 -14.58 0.61
N THR A 96 -3.82 -14.67 -0.72
CA THR A 96 -2.78 -15.30 -1.54
C THR A 96 -1.44 -14.59 -1.46
N LEU A 97 -1.43 -13.25 -1.38
CA LEU A 97 -0.20 -12.49 -1.13
C LEU A 97 0.36 -12.77 0.27
N VAL A 98 -0.47 -12.79 1.31
CA VAL A 98 -0.03 -13.08 2.68
C VAL A 98 0.59 -14.48 2.76
N GLU A 99 -0.03 -15.48 2.14
CA GLU A 99 0.51 -16.84 2.04
C GLU A 99 1.87 -16.86 1.32
N ALA A 100 2.00 -16.16 0.19
CA ALA A 100 3.26 -16.06 -0.54
C ALA A 100 4.36 -15.42 0.30
N LEU A 101 4.06 -14.33 1.01
CA LEU A 101 4.99 -13.66 1.92
C LEU A 101 5.41 -14.59 3.07
N GLN A 102 4.47 -15.31 3.68
CA GLN A 102 4.79 -16.29 4.72
C GLN A 102 5.67 -17.43 4.19
N GLN A 103 5.40 -17.95 3.00
CA GLN A 103 6.19 -19.03 2.42
C GLN A 103 7.62 -18.58 2.09
N GLN A 104 7.79 -17.36 1.59
CA GLN A 104 9.08 -16.90 1.10
C GLN A 104 9.99 -16.32 2.20
N PHE A 105 9.41 -15.67 3.21
CA PHE A 105 10.17 -14.96 4.25
C PHE A 105 9.96 -15.54 5.64
N GLY A 106 8.92 -16.37 5.83
CA GLY A 106 8.68 -17.17 7.03
C GLY A 106 8.87 -16.40 8.33
N SER A 107 9.88 -16.82 9.09
CA SER A 107 10.16 -16.30 10.44
C SER A 107 10.74 -14.89 10.48
N ASP A 108 10.94 -14.21 9.35
CA ASP A 108 11.50 -12.87 9.31
C ASP A 108 10.44 -11.76 9.28
N LEU A 109 9.16 -12.12 9.17
CA LEU A 109 8.06 -11.16 9.07
C LEU A 109 7.10 -11.24 10.26
N LYS A 110 6.48 -10.11 10.59
CA LYS A 110 5.18 -10.06 11.27
C LYS A 110 4.18 -9.48 10.29
N ILE A 111 2.99 -10.07 10.18
CA ILE A 111 1.99 -9.57 9.23
C ILE A 111 0.67 -9.34 9.94
N VAL A 112 0.11 -8.14 9.79
CA VAL A 112 -1.29 -7.87 10.08
C VAL A 112 -1.97 -7.45 8.80
N HIS A 113 -3.10 -8.04 8.47
CA HIS A 113 -3.82 -7.75 7.24
C HIS A 113 -5.32 -7.69 7.47
N GLY A 114 -6.07 -6.95 6.65
CA GLY A 114 -7.52 -6.88 6.80
C GLY A 114 -8.20 -6.18 5.64
N ALA A 115 -9.54 -6.24 5.61
CA ALA A 115 -10.37 -5.50 4.66
C ALA A 115 -11.36 -4.62 5.41
N VAL A 116 -11.30 -3.30 5.17
CA VAL A 116 -12.13 -2.33 5.88
C VAL A 116 -12.61 -1.22 4.94
N ASN A 117 -13.79 -0.67 5.23
CA ASN A 117 -14.26 0.51 4.55
C ASN A 117 -13.37 1.70 4.95
N GLY A 118 -12.68 2.26 3.97
CA GLY A 118 -11.74 3.36 4.14
C GLY A 118 -11.86 4.36 3.00
N HIS A 119 -10.83 5.18 2.86
CA HIS A 119 -10.72 6.10 1.74
C HIS A 119 -9.31 6.11 1.19
N TYR A 120 -9.14 6.44 -0.08
CA TYR A 120 -7.83 6.67 -0.69
C TYR A 120 -7.81 7.97 -1.50
N GLY A 121 -6.61 8.49 -1.74
CA GLY A 121 -6.41 9.70 -2.54
C GLY A 121 -5.19 10.49 -2.09
N ASN A 122 -5.15 11.76 -2.47
CA ASN A 122 -4.10 12.67 -2.04
C ASN A 122 -4.36 13.15 -0.60
N ILE A 123 -3.39 12.96 0.29
CA ILE A 123 -3.42 13.35 1.70
C ILE A 123 -2.27 14.32 1.95
N GLY A 124 -2.54 15.44 2.60
CA GLY A 124 -1.53 16.42 2.99
C GLY A 124 -1.98 17.87 2.85
N SER A 125 -1.02 18.77 2.69
CA SER A 125 -1.25 20.20 2.46
C SER A 125 -1.05 20.55 0.98
N SER A 126 -1.35 21.81 0.61
CA SER A 126 -1.07 22.34 -0.72
C SER A 126 0.41 22.28 -1.13
N THR A 127 1.32 22.27 -0.14
CA THR A 127 2.78 22.27 -0.37
C THR A 127 3.41 20.88 -0.29
N ARG A 128 2.73 19.90 0.32
CA ARG A 128 3.20 18.53 0.44
C ARG A 128 2.01 17.58 0.47
N MET A 129 1.87 16.78 -0.59
CA MET A 129 0.87 15.73 -0.69
C MET A 129 1.54 14.37 -0.84
N SER A 130 0.89 13.33 -0.34
CA SER A 130 1.18 11.94 -0.64
C SER A 130 -0.09 11.25 -1.13
N PHE A 131 0.02 10.39 -2.13
CA PHE A 131 -1.09 9.52 -2.51
C PHE A 131 -1.09 8.33 -1.55
N SER A 132 -2.15 8.17 -0.76
CA SER A 132 -2.23 7.13 0.27
C SER A 132 -3.67 6.80 0.60
N PHE A 133 -3.90 6.10 1.70
CA PHE A 133 -5.22 5.69 2.18
C PHE A 133 -5.39 5.92 3.68
N ILE A 134 -6.66 5.97 4.11
CA ILE A 134 -7.08 6.10 5.49
C ILE A 134 -8.02 4.94 5.79
N ILE A 135 -7.69 4.19 6.84
CA ILE A 135 -8.58 3.17 7.39
C ILE A 135 -8.95 3.51 8.84
N PRO A 136 -10.15 3.13 9.31
CA PRO A 136 -10.51 3.25 10.72
C PRO A 136 -9.61 2.34 11.56
N ARG A 137 -9.39 2.73 12.83
CA ARG A 137 -8.76 1.88 13.85
C ARG A 137 -7.33 1.40 13.48
N PHE A 138 -6.60 2.19 12.68
CA PHE A 138 -5.23 1.87 12.26
C PHE A 138 -4.28 1.69 13.46
N ASP A 139 -4.50 2.45 14.53
CA ASP A 139 -3.81 2.30 15.81
C ASP A 139 -3.95 0.89 16.39
N VAL A 140 -5.14 0.28 16.29
CA VAL A 140 -5.38 -1.09 16.77
C VAL A 140 -4.65 -2.11 15.89
N ALA A 141 -4.64 -1.92 14.57
CA ALA A 141 -3.88 -2.78 13.66
C ALA A 141 -2.36 -2.72 13.95
N LEU A 142 -1.83 -1.54 14.28
CA LEU A 142 -0.43 -1.40 14.72
C LEU A 142 -0.15 -2.08 16.06
N VAL A 143 -1.08 -1.98 17.02
CA VAL A 143 -0.96 -2.70 18.30
C VAL A 143 -0.98 -4.21 18.10
N ALA A 144 -1.85 -4.73 17.25
CA ALA A 144 -1.87 -6.15 16.87
C ALA A 144 -0.52 -6.56 16.29
N LEU A 145 0.01 -5.79 15.34
CA LEU A 145 1.31 -6.05 14.71
C LEU A 145 2.45 -6.06 15.74
N GLY A 146 2.41 -5.16 16.72
CA GLY A 146 3.40 -5.10 17.80
C GLY A 146 3.38 -6.31 18.73
N ARG A 147 2.23 -6.97 18.90
CA ARG A 147 2.06 -8.15 19.77
C ARG A 147 2.52 -9.44 19.11
N LEU A 148 2.55 -9.50 17.78
CA LEU A 148 3.01 -10.67 17.05
C LEU A 148 4.49 -10.94 17.31
N GLY A 149 4.83 -12.21 17.47
CA GLY A 149 6.16 -12.74 17.25
C GLY A 149 6.46 -12.81 15.75
N PHE A 150 7.74 -12.85 15.37
CA PHE A 150 8.10 -13.07 13.97
C PHE A 150 7.70 -14.48 13.51
N GLY A 151 7.27 -14.60 12.25
CA GLY A 151 6.60 -15.77 11.68
C GLY A 151 5.09 -15.81 11.91
N GLN A 152 4.53 -14.89 12.72
CA GLN A 152 3.09 -14.84 12.98
C GLN A 152 2.37 -13.87 12.07
N VAL A 153 1.10 -14.22 11.83
CA VAL A 153 0.17 -13.47 10.99
C VAL A 153 -1.17 -13.38 11.70
N GLU A 154 -1.80 -12.22 11.62
CA GLU A 154 -3.13 -11.97 12.19
C GLU A 154 -4.01 -11.24 11.18
N GLU A 155 -5.24 -11.73 11.02
CA GLU A 155 -6.28 -11.03 10.29
C GLU A 155 -6.97 -10.02 11.23
N PHE A 156 -6.97 -8.76 10.82
CA PHE A 156 -7.63 -7.67 11.51
C PHE A 156 -9.10 -7.62 11.13
N GLU A 157 -9.95 -7.87 12.11
CA GLU A 157 -11.39 -7.67 12.04
C GLU A 157 -11.77 -6.40 12.83
N PRO A 158 -12.34 -5.37 12.18
CA PRO A 158 -12.66 -4.08 12.82
C PRO A 158 -13.78 -4.11 13.87
#